data_AF-A0A1H9ZN34-F1
#
_entry.id   AF-A0A1H9ZN34-F1
#
_cell.length_a   1.000
_cell.length_b   1.000
_cell.length_c   1.000
_cell.angle_alpha   90.00
_cell.angle_beta   90.00
_cell.angle_gamma   90.00
#
_symmetry.space_group_name_H-M   'P 1'
#
loop_
_entity.id
_entity.type
_entity.pdbx_description
1 polymer ?
#
loop_
_entity_poly.entity_id
_entity_poly.type
_entity_poly.pdbx_seq_one_letter_code
_entity_poly.pdbx_strand_id
1 'polypeptide(L)'
;MNIQIKAIKPIENKRIKPFTVFQPKKTDEEAVTRHLNQITAKLKAGKRLTAEEKAFLLRHSPALYQTAKRVEIQREALKNQLEHARSKEEAAAIYSSALGGVSKKDPDREYILAAIQDEMKTFQSTDSYKKLPATSKEADGKPVYHPYKNKKEKTPDWMGFYGKHGEYL
;
A
#
# COMPACT_ATOMS: atom_id res chain seq x y z
N MET A 1 37.39 57.76 -60.51
CA MET A 1 37.87 56.92 -59.38
C MET A 1 36.80 55.88 -59.09
N ASN A 2 37.01 54.62 -59.49
CA ASN A 2 36.05 53.54 -59.23
C ASN A 2 36.43 52.80 -57.96
N ILE A 3 35.59 52.87 -56.92
CA ILE A 3 35.75 52.12 -55.68
C ILE A 3 35.10 50.75 -55.88
N GLN A 4 35.94 49.70 -55.99
CA GLN A 4 35.48 48.32 -56.05
C GLN A 4 35.16 47.82 -54.63
N ILE A 5 33.88 47.69 -54.29
CA ILE A 5 33.45 47.12 -53.00
C ILE A 5 33.58 45.59 -53.12
N LYS A 6 34.59 45.01 -52.46
CA LYS A 6 34.73 43.54 -52.37
C LYS A 6 33.63 42.98 -51.47
N ALA A 7 32.91 41.98 -51.96
CA ALA A 7 31.85 41.28 -51.25
C ALA A 7 32.33 40.74 -49.90
N ILE A 8 31.67 41.16 -48.83
CA ILE A 8 31.86 40.64 -47.48
C ILE A 8 31.31 39.21 -47.44
N LYS A 9 32.14 38.23 -47.06
CA LYS A 9 31.69 36.85 -46.92
C LYS A 9 30.72 36.74 -45.73
N PRO A 10 29.62 35.98 -45.84
CA PRO A 10 28.67 35.83 -44.75
C PRO A 10 29.33 35.12 -43.56
N ILE A 11 29.10 35.65 -42.36
CA ILE A 11 29.58 35.06 -41.11
C ILE A 11 28.70 33.85 -40.80
N GLU A 12 29.19 32.64 -41.08
CA GLU A 12 28.54 31.40 -40.64
C GLU A 12 28.71 31.23 -39.12
N ASN A 13 27.74 31.72 -38.35
CA ASN A 13 27.74 31.55 -36.90
C ASN A 13 27.19 30.15 -36.53
N LYS A 14 28.06 29.14 -36.52
CA LYS A 14 27.74 27.73 -36.19
C LYS A 14 27.33 27.49 -34.72
N ARG A 15 27.18 28.55 -33.92
CA ARG A 15 26.91 28.47 -32.48
C ARG A 15 25.48 28.82 -32.08
N ILE A 16 24.63 29.22 -33.01
CA ILE A 16 23.22 29.49 -32.74
C ILE A 16 22.47 28.19 -33.01
N LYS A 17 22.11 27.46 -31.93
CA LYS A 17 21.11 26.39 -32.05
C LYS A 17 19.86 27.04 -32.65
N PRO A 18 19.22 26.43 -33.66
CA PRO A 18 18.00 26.99 -34.22
C PRO A 18 17.04 27.25 -33.05
N PHE A 19 16.49 28.47 -32.98
CA PHE A 19 15.40 28.76 -32.07
C PHE A 19 14.30 27.76 -32.42
N THR A 20 14.18 26.72 -31.61
CA THR A 20 13.09 25.76 -31.73
C THR A 20 11.84 26.55 -31.40
N VAL A 21 11.16 27.03 -32.45
CA VAL A 21 9.75 27.39 -32.40
C VAL A 21 9.09 26.22 -31.67
N PHE A 22 8.45 26.50 -30.54
CA PHE A 22 7.70 25.50 -29.77
C PHE A 22 6.65 24.91 -30.72
N GLN A 23 6.99 23.79 -31.35
CA GLN A 23 6.01 23.00 -32.06
C GLN A 23 5.22 22.28 -30.97
N PRO A 24 3.89 22.48 -30.87
CA PRO A 24 3.09 21.76 -29.89
C PRO A 24 3.23 20.26 -30.17
N LYS A 25 4.02 19.59 -29.33
CA LYS A 25 4.13 18.13 -29.30
C LYS A 25 2.74 17.59 -29.03
N LYS A 26 2.31 16.57 -29.79
CA LYS A 26 1.14 15.69 -29.55
C LYS A 26 0.41 16.03 -28.23
N THR A 27 -0.60 16.89 -28.35
CA THR A 27 -1.61 17.30 -27.35
C THR A 27 -1.19 17.15 -25.89
N ASP A 28 -0.83 18.26 -25.23
CA ASP A 28 -0.59 18.34 -23.78
C ASP A 28 -1.72 17.64 -22.97
N GLU A 29 -2.95 17.66 -23.50
CA GLU A 29 -4.12 16.98 -22.93
C GLU A 29 -4.00 15.44 -22.87
N GLU A 30 -3.43 14.79 -23.88
CA GLU A 30 -3.21 13.34 -23.87
C GLU A 30 -2.16 12.95 -22.84
N ALA A 31 -1.08 13.73 -22.73
CA ALA A 31 -0.04 13.52 -21.74
C ALA A 31 -0.59 13.71 -20.32
N VAL A 32 -1.40 14.75 -20.09
CA VAL A 32 -2.07 15.00 -18.82
C VAL A 32 -3.00 13.85 -18.45
N THR A 33 -3.82 13.39 -19.40
CA THR A 33 -4.76 12.28 -19.20
C THR A 33 -4.02 10.98 -18.87
N ARG A 34 -2.92 10.67 -19.57
CA ARG A 34 -2.08 9.50 -19.27
C ARG A 34 -1.52 9.56 -17.86
N HIS A 35 -0.99 10.70 -17.43
CA HIS A 35 -0.48 10.88 -16.07
C HIS A 35 -1.58 10.78 -15.02
N LEU A 36 -2.76 11.37 -15.25
CA LEU A 36 -3.91 11.23 -14.35
C LEU A 36 -4.34 9.77 -14.21
N ASN A 37 -4.35 9.01 -15.30
CA ASN A 37 -4.67 7.59 -15.28
C ASN A 37 -3.62 6.77 -14.50
N GLN A 38 -2.34 7.09 -14.64
CA GLN A 38 -1.27 6.45 -13.84
C GLN A 38 -1.44 6.72 -12.35
N ILE A 39 -1.71 7.98 -11.97
CA ILE A 39 -1.93 8.37 -10.57
C ILE A 39 -3.18 7.70 -10.01
N THR A 40 -4.26 7.65 -10.79
CA THR A 40 -5.50 6.97 -10.41
C THR A 40 -5.28 5.47 -10.21
N ALA A 41 -4.58 4.81 -11.13
CA ALA A 41 -4.23 3.41 -11.01
C ALA A 41 -3.37 3.14 -9.75
N LYS A 42 -2.46 4.06 -9.43
CA LYS A 42 -1.63 4.01 -8.22
C LYS A 42 -2.47 4.16 -6.94
N LEU A 43 -3.45 5.07 -6.93
CA LEU A 43 -4.41 5.20 -5.82
C LEU A 43 -5.29 3.95 -5.68
N LYS A 44 -5.78 3.37 -6.79
CA LYS A 44 -6.56 2.11 -6.77
C LYS A 44 -5.75 0.93 -6.27
N ALA A 45 -4.47 0.88 -6.60
CA ALA A 45 -3.54 -0.09 -6.05
C ALA A 45 -3.23 0.15 -4.56
N GLY A 46 -3.76 1.24 -3.97
CA GLY A 46 -3.47 1.60 -2.59
C GLY A 46 -2.01 1.96 -2.40
N LYS A 47 -1.33 2.61 -3.35
CA LYS A 47 0.05 3.05 -3.19
C LYS A 47 0.13 4.54 -2.84
N ARG A 48 1.13 4.93 -2.05
CA ARG A 48 1.41 6.33 -1.71
C ARG A 48 1.79 7.14 -2.95
N LEU A 49 1.25 8.35 -3.07
CA LEU A 49 1.62 9.28 -4.14
C LEU A 49 2.92 10.03 -3.79
N THR A 50 3.73 10.30 -4.80
CA THR A 50 4.93 11.13 -4.66
C THR A 50 4.56 12.61 -4.56
N ALA A 51 5.49 13.44 -4.08
CA ALA A 51 5.27 14.89 -4.03
C ALA A 51 4.97 15.49 -5.41
N GLU A 52 5.63 14.98 -6.45
CA GLU A 52 5.41 15.40 -7.85
C GLU A 52 3.99 15.02 -8.34
N GLU A 53 3.54 13.79 -8.08
CA GLU A 53 2.19 13.33 -8.43
C GLU A 53 1.12 14.17 -7.72
N LYS A 54 1.33 14.51 -6.45
CA LYS A 54 0.44 15.40 -5.68
C LYS A 54 0.40 16.81 -6.27
N ALA A 55 1.56 17.38 -6.59
CA ALA A 55 1.66 18.70 -7.21
C ALA A 55 0.99 18.74 -8.58
N PHE A 56 1.08 17.64 -9.33
CA PHE A 56 0.37 17.47 -10.60
C PHE A 56 -1.15 17.42 -10.41
N LEU A 57 -1.66 16.67 -9.42
CA LEU A 57 -3.10 16.64 -9.11
C LEU A 57 -3.62 18.02 -8.70
N LEU A 58 -2.87 18.81 -7.93
CA LEU A 58 -3.27 20.18 -7.56
C LEU A 58 -3.55 21.07 -8.77
N ARG A 59 -2.83 20.86 -9.89
CA ARG A 59 -2.96 21.68 -11.10
C ARG A 59 -4.03 21.17 -12.07
N HIS A 60 -4.20 19.86 -12.16
CA HIS A 60 -5.05 19.24 -13.20
C HIS A 60 -6.33 18.60 -12.65
N SER A 61 -6.38 18.19 -11.38
CA SER A 61 -7.56 17.59 -10.76
C SER A 61 -7.60 17.82 -9.24
N PRO A 62 -8.08 18.99 -8.78
CA PRO A 62 -8.17 19.30 -7.36
C PRO A 62 -9.06 18.33 -6.56
N ALA A 63 -10.10 17.79 -7.19
CA ALA A 63 -10.97 16.79 -6.57
C ALA A 63 -10.20 15.50 -6.24
N LEU A 64 -9.44 14.98 -7.20
CA LEU A 64 -8.64 13.77 -6.98
C LEU A 64 -7.50 14.00 -5.98
N TYR A 65 -6.95 15.21 -5.91
CA TYR A 65 -6.01 15.59 -4.86
C TYR A 65 -6.63 15.51 -3.46
N GLN A 66 -7.87 15.99 -3.29
CA GLN A 66 -8.58 15.90 -2.01
C GLN A 66 -8.79 14.44 -1.60
N THR A 67 -9.25 13.59 -2.53
CA THR A 67 -9.36 12.14 -2.31
C THR A 67 -8.02 11.56 -1.87
N ALA A 68 -6.93 11.87 -2.58
CA ALA A 68 -5.59 11.38 -2.22
C ALA A 68 -5.18 11.81 -0.81
N LYS A 69 -5.43 13.07 -0.42
CA LYS A 69 -5.13 13.57 0.93
C LYS A 69 -5.93 12.84 2.01
N ARG A 70 -7.22 12.55 1.76
CA ARG A 70 -8.06 11.78 2.69
C ARG A 70 -7.52 10.37 2.87
N VAL A 71 -7.15 9.71 1.77
CA VAL A 71 -6.53 8.37 1.78
C VAL A 71 -5.24 8.37 2.60
N GLU A 72 -4.41 9.41 2.48
CA GLU A 72 -3.17 9.53 3.26
C GLU A 72 -3.43 9.69 4.76
N ILE A 73 -4.38 10.55 5.14
CA ILE A 73 -4.73 10.73 6.55
C ILE A 73 -5.20 9.41 7.18
N GLN A 74 -6.09 8.68 6.49
CA GLN A 74 -6.60 7.39 6.96
C GLN A 74 -5.48 6.35 7.09
N ARG A 75 -4.57 6.32 6.11
CA ARG A 75 -3.40 5.45 6.14
C ARG A 75 -2.47 5.78 7.30
N GLU A 76 -2.15 7.05 7.51
CA GLU A 76 -1.26 7.48 8.59
C GLU A 76 -1.87 7.17 9.96
N ALA A 77 -3.18 7.38 10.13
CA ALA A 77 -3.90 6.99 11.33
C ALA A 77 -3.77 5.48 11.60
N LEU A 78 -4.00 4.64 10.58
CA LEU A 78 -3.83 3.19 10.69
C LEU A 78 -2.38 2.81 11.04
N LYS A 79 -1.40 3.39 10.35
CA LYS A 79 0.03 3.14 10.60
C LYS A 79 0.37 3.44 12.07
N ASN A 80 -0.02 4.61 12.56
CA ASN A 80 0.22 5.01 13.94
C ASN A 80 -0.43 4.05 14.94
N GLN A 81 -1.64 3.57 14.66
CA GLN A 81 -2.31 2.57 15.51
C GLN A 81 -1.56 1.22 15.49
N LEU A 82 -1.13 0.76 14.32
CA LEU A 82 -0.39 -0.50 14.17
C LEU A 82 0.96 -0.48 14.88
N GLU A 83 1.67 0.65 14.89
CA GLU A 83 2.93 0.80 15.62
C GLU A 83 2.79 0.60 17.14
N HIS A 84 1.59 0.84 17.68
CA HIS A 84 1.30 0.67 19.10
C HIS A 84 0.61 -0.66 19.43
N ALA A 85 0.36 -1.51 18.42
CA ALA A 85 -0.26 -2.82 18.62
C ALA A 85 0.67 -3.73 19.42
N ARG A 86 0.15 -4.33 20.49
CA ARG A 86 0.90 -5.20 21.42
C ARG A 86 0.83 -6.66 21.03
N SER A 87 -0.13 -7.04 20.18
CA SER A 87 -0.31 -8.41 19.70
C SER A 87 -0.81 -8.44 18.25
N LYS A 88 -0.65 -9.60 17.60
CA LYS A 88 -1.20 -9.84 16.25
C LYS A 88 -2.72 -9.76 16.22
N GLU A 89 -3.37 -10.23 17.29
CA GLU A 89 -4.81 -10.11 17.51
C GLU A 89 -5.26 -8.64 17.56
N GLU A 90 -4.55 -7.81 18.32
CA GLU A 90 -4.84 -6.36 18.38
C GLU A 90 -4.63 -5.67 17.03
N ALA A 91 -3.55 -6.00 16.32
CA ALA A 91 -3.32 -5.49 14.97
C ALA A 91 -4.45 -5.88 13.99
N ALA A 92 -4.96 -7.12 14.09
CA ALA A 92 -6.10 -7.57 13.29
C ALA A 92 -7.42 -6.87 13.67
N ALA A 93 -7.62 -6.57 14.96
CA ALA A 93 -8.77 -5.81 15.44
C ALA A 93 -8.74 -4.36 14.94
N ILE A 94 -7.57 -3.70 15.01
CA ILE A 94 -7.34 -2.35 14.44
C ILE A 94 -7.64 -2.36 12.94
N TYR A 95 -7.10 -3.33 12.20
CA TYR A 95 -7.36 -3.47 10.76
C TYR A 95 -8.85 -3.64 10.45
N SER A 96 -9.54 -4.52 11.18
CA SER A 96 -10.98 -4.75 10.99
C SER A 96 -11.82 -3.51 11.32
N SER A 97 -11.45 -2.79 12.38
CA SER A 97 -12.07 -1.52 12.75
C SER A 97 -11.89 -0.46 11.65
N ALA A 98 -10.68 -0.34 11.09
CA ALA A 98 -10.39 0.59 10.00
C ALA A 98 -11.22 0.26 8.74
N LEU A 99 -11.34 -1.02 8.36
CA LEU A 99 -12.20 -1.43 7.24
C LEU A 99 -13.69 -1.13 7.50
N GLY A 100 -14.16 -1.37 8.72
CA GLY A 100 -15.55 -1.13 9.13
C GLY A 100 -15.89 0.36 9.26
N GLY A 101 -14.91 1.21 9.57
CA GLY A 101 -15.07 2.66 9.67
C GLY A 101 -15.32 3.35 8.34
N VAL A 102 -14.95 2.72 7.21
CA VAL A 102 -15.21 3.27 5.87
C VAL A 102 -16.66 2.95 5.46
N SER A 103 -17.47 4.00 5.31
CA SER A 103 -18.86 3.88 4.87
C SER A 103 -18.99 3.20 3.50
N LYS A 104 -20.04 2.40 3.33
CA LYS A 104 -20.38 1.79 2.02
C LYS A 104 -20.77 2.83 0.97
N LYS A 105 -21.20 4.02 1.42
CA LYS A 105 -21.63 5.12 0.56
C LYS A 105 -20.54 6.15 0.31
N ASP A 106 -19.33 5.94 0.84
CA ASP A 106 -18.22 6.87 0.62
C ASP A 106 -17.75 6.79 -0.85
N PRO A 107 -17.71 7.91 -1.60
CA PRO A 107 -17.23 7.92 -2.98
C PRO A 107 -15.75 7.52 -3.09
N ASP A 108 -14.95 7.74 -2.04
CA ASP A 108 -13.53 7.43 -1.99
C ASP A 108 -13.25 6.05 -1.40
N ARG A 109 -14.29 5.26 -1.09
CA ARG A 109 -14.20 3.97 -0.40
C ARG A 109 -13.15 3.03 -0.99
N GLU A 110 -13.17 2.86 -2.31
CA GLU A 110 -12.24 1.95 -3.01
C GLU A 110 -10.78 2.31 -2.72
N TYR A 111 -10.44 3.60 -2.82
CA TYR A 111 -9.09 4.09 -2.59
C TYR A 111 -8.66 3.96 -1.12
N ILE A 112 -9.56 4.25 -0.19
CA ILE A 112 -9.28 4.17 1.25
C ILE A 112 -9.07 2.70 1.65
N LEU A 113 -9.92 1.79 1.20
CA LEU A 113 -9.80 0.36 1.50
C LEU A 113 -8.51 -0.23 0.92
N ALA A 114 -8.18 0.11 -0.33
CA ALA A 114 -6.93 -0.33 -0.95
C ALA A 114 -5.72 0.15 -0.15
N ALA A 115 -5.75 1.39 0.34
CA ALA A 115 -4.68 1.94 1.15
C ALA A 115 -4.55 1.29 2.53
N ILE A 116 -5.66 1.02 3.20
CA ILE A 116 -5.70 0.29 4.48
C ILE A 116 -5.10 -1.12 4.32
N GLN A 117 -5.49 -1.81 3.24
CA GLN A 117 -4.97 -3.15 2.93
C GLN A 117 -3.46 -3.15 2.65
N ASP A 118 -2.98 -2.20 1.86
CA ASP A 118 -1.56 -2.06 1.54
C ASP A 118 -0.71 -1.74 2.79
N GLU A 119 -1.20 -0.86 3.66
CA GLU A 119 -0.49 -0.51 4.90
C GLU A 119 -0.41 -1.70 5.86
N MET A 120 -1.51 -2.44 6.03
CA MET A 120 -1.51 -3.65 6.86
C MET A 120 -0.56 -4.72 6.31
N LYS A 121 -0.55 -4.94 4.99
CA LYS A 121 0.39 -5.87 4.34
C LYS A 121 1.85 -5.46 4.56
N THR A 122 2.13 -4.16 4.45
CA THR A 122 3.46 -3.60 4.71
C THR A 122 3.85 -3.81 6.17
N PHE A 123 2.94 -3.53 7.11
CA PHE A 123 3.16 -3.74 8.54
C PHE A 123 3.41 -5.22 8.88
N GLN A 124 2.62 -6.14 8.31
CA GLN A 124 2.81 -7.58 8.50
C GLN A 124 4.17 -8.10 8.02
N SER A 125 4.78 -7.40 7.05
CA SER A 125 6.10 -7.74 6.53
C SER A 125 7.25 -7.24 7.43
N THR A 126 6.98 -6.30 8.35
CA THR A 126 7.99 -5.75 9.27
C THR A 126 8.43 -6.78 10.32
N ASP A 127 9.67 -6.64 10.79
CA ASP A 127 10.18 -7.49 11.87
C ASP A 127 9.48 -7.20 13.21
N SER A 128 9.02 -5.97 13.42
CA SER A 128 8.22 -5.60 14.58
C SER A 128 6.96 -6.47 14.69
N TYR A 129 6.22 -6.63 13.59
CA TYR A 129 5.05 -7.51 13.56
C TYR A 129 5.38 -8.98 13.79
N LYS A 130 6.48 -9.48 13.23
CA LYS A 130 6.90 -10.89 13.41
C LYS A 130 7.16 -11.22 14.88
N LYS A 131 7.71 -10.26 15.64
CA LYS A 131 8.00 -10.36 17.07
C LYS A 131 6.77 -10.21 17.96
N LEU A 132 5.64 -9.72 17.44
CA LEU A 132 4.42 -9.59 18.23
C LEU A 132 3.91 -10.98 18.65
N PRO A 133 3.49 -11.12 19.92
CA PRO A 133 2.80 -12.33 20.39
C PRO A 133 1.50 -12.54 19.63
N ALA A 134 1.01 -13.78 19.63
CA ALA A 134 -0.20 -14.13 18.89
C ALA A 134 -1.44 -13.48 19.51
N THR A 135 -1.51 -13.46 20.83
CA THR A 135 -2.68 -12.96 21.58
C THR A 135 -2.31 -11.84 22.55
N SER A 136 -3.27 -11.00 22.90
CA SER A 136 -3.06 -9.96 23.93
C SER A 136 -2.70 -10.56 25.31
N LYS A 137 -3.20 -11.76 25.61
CA LYS A 137 -2.92 -12.45 26.88
C LYS A 137 -1.45 -12.86 27.00
N GLU A 138 -0.82 -13.26 25.90
CA GLU A 138 0.63 -13.53 25.84
C GLU A 138 1.45 -12.24 26.02
N ALA A 139 0.99 -11.12 25.45
CA ALA A 139 1.63 -9.82 25.64
C ALA A 139 1.62 -9.37 27.12
N ASP A 140 0.51 -9.60 27.84
CA ASP A 140 0.37 -9.26 29.26
C ASP A 140 1.04 -10.27 30.22
N GLY A 141 1.81 -11.24 29.69
CA GLY A 141 2.55 -12.23 30.49
C GLY A 141 1.67 -13.27 31.20
N LYS A 142 0.38 -13.37 30.84
CA LYS A 142 -0.50 -14.39 31.40
C LYS A 142 -0.30 -15.70 30.64
N PRO A 143 -0.14 -16.85 31.32
CA PRO A 143 0.04 -18.13 30.65
C PRO A 143 -1.19 -18.42 29.79
N VAL A 144 -1.01 -18.46 28.48
CA VAL A 144 -2.04 -18.96 27.57
C VAL A 144 -2.06 -20.47 27.70
N TYR A 145 -3.09 -20.96 28.39
CA TYR A 145 -3.42 -22.38 28.44
C TYR A 145 -3.63 -22.87 27.00
N HIS A 146 -2.67 -23.63 26.49
CA HIS A 146 -2.79 -24.38 25.25
C HIS A 146 -3.28 -25.80 25.63
N PRO A 147 -4.58 -26.10 25.55
CA PRO A 147 -5.02 -27.47 25.66
C PRO A 147 -4.49 -28.21 24.42
N TYR A 148 -3.76 -29.30 24.66
CA TYR A 148 -3.30 -30.31 23.68
C TYR A 148 -1.99 -30.02 22.90
N LYS A 149 -0.86 -30.40 23.51
CA LYS A 149 0.22 -31.09 22.76
C LYS A 149 0.01 -32.59 22.94
N ASN A 150 -0.37 -33.29 21.87
CA ASN A 150 -0.49 -34.75 21.84
C ASN A 150 0.85 -35.40 22.25
N LYS A 151 0.96 -35.82 23.51
CA LYS A 151 1.93 -36.84 23.89
C LYS A 151 1.40 -38.15 23.33
N LYS A 152 2.20 -38.76 22.45
CA LYS A 152 2.04 -40.10 21.87
C LYS A 152 1.16 -40.98 22.75
N GLU A 153 0.05 -41.45 22.20
CA GLU A 153 -0.79 -42.48 22.78
C GLU A 153 0.11 -43.66 23.18
N LYS A 154 0.46 -43.76 24.45
CA LYS A 154 0.71 -45.05 25.05
C LYS A 154 -0.69 -45.61 25.29
N THR A 155 -1.10 -46.55 24.45
CA THR A 155 -2.21 -47.44 24.75
C THR A 155 -2.04 -47.92 26.19
N PRO A 156 -3.01 -47.68 27.10
CA PRO A 156 -2.88 -48.19 28.45
C PRO A 156 -2.92 -49.72 28.40
N ASP A 157 -2.01 -50.36 29.14
CA ASP A 157 -1.77 -51.81 29.20
C ASP A 157 -2.93 -52.61 29.85
N TRP A 158 -4.11 -52.00 29.98
CA TRP A 158 -5.32 -52.62 30.52
C TRP A 158 -6.23 -53.27 29.45
N MET A 159 -5.91 -53.12 28.16
CA MET A 159 -6.58 -53.84 27.07
C MET A 159 -6.04 -55.29 26.92
N GLY A 160 -5.68 -55.93 28.03
CA GLY A 160 -5.18 -57.30 28.10
C GLY A 160 -6.20 -58.36 28.53
N PHE A 161 -7.49 -58.03 28.69
CA PHE A 161 -8.48 -58.95 29.27
C PHE A 161 -9.86 -58.93 28.58
N TYR A 162 -9.92 -58.98 27.25
CA TYR A 162 -11.10 -59.50 26.56
C TYR A 162 -10.71 -60.69 25.68
N GLY A 163 -11.06 -61.88 26.16
CA GLY A 163 -10.87 -63.14 25.47
C GLY A 163 -11.73 -63.23 24.20
N LYS A 164 -11.24 -64.03 23.25
CA LYS A 164 -11.69 -64.18 21.87
C LYS A 164 -13.07 -64.84 21.61
N HIS A 165 -13.99 -64.89 22.56
CA HIS A 165 -15.34 -65.44 22.29
C HIS A 165 -16.42 -64.59 22.94
N GLY A 166 -17.20 -63.90 22.10
CA GLY A 166 -18.29 -63.02 22.50
C GLY A 166 -19.54 -63.80 22.89
N GLU A 167 -19.66 -64.12 24.17
CA GLU A 167 -20.93 -64.43 24.82
C GLU A 167 -21.05 -63.60 26.11
N TYR A 168 -22.22 -63.00 26.32
CA TYR A 168 -22.57 -62.32 27.57
C TYR A 168 -23.32 -63.33 28.45
N LEU A 169 -22.86 -63.51 29.69
CA LEU A 169 -23.70 -64.01 30.79
C LEU A 169 -24.42 -62.83 31.45
#